data_AF-A0A656Z6L3-F1
#
_entry.id   AF-A0A656Z6L3-F1
#
_cell.length_a   1.000
_cell.length_b   1.000
_cell.length_c   1.000
_cell.angle_alpha   90.00
_cell.angle_beta   90.00
_cell.angle_gamma   90.00
#
_symmetry.space_group_name_H-M   'P 1'
#
loop_
_entity.id
_entity.type
_entity.pdbx_description
1 polymer ?
#
loop_
_entity_poly.entity_id
_entity_poly.type
_entity_poly.pdbx_seq_one_letter_code
_entity_poly.pdbx_strand_id
1 'polypeptide(L)'
;MPLPVTLSALDLGALLCSRICHDIISPVGAINNGLELLEEGGADEDAMALIKSSARNASARLQFARIAFGAAGSAGVQIDTGDAQHVATEYFKNEKPELTWEGARVLLPKNKVKLLLNLLLISNAAIPRGGSLAVRLENSDTNPR
;
A
#
# COMPACT_ATOMS: atom_id res chain seq x y z
N MET A 1 9.65 28.02 -14.14
CA MET A 1 10.38 27.19 -13.17
C MET A 1 10.37 25.76 -13.71
N PRO A 2 11.51 25.19 -14.15
CA PRO A 2 11.51 23.81 -14.62
C PRO A 2 11.09 22.89 -13.47
N LEU A 3 10.27 21.88 -13.75
CA LEU A 3 9.96 20.85 -12.77
C LEU A 3 11.29 20.20 -12.32
N PRO A 4 11.56 20.09 -11.01
CA PRO A 4 12.93 19.91 -10.50
C PRO A 4 13.54 18.53 -10.77
N VAL A 5 12.84 17.60 -11.43
CA VAL A 5 13.31 16.24 -11.70
C VAL A 5 12.78 15.77 -13.04
N THR A 6 13.68 15.56 -14.02
CA THR A 6 13.40 14.80 -15.24
C THR A 6 13.86 13.36 -15.04
N LEU A 7 12.93 12.44 -14.78
CA LEU A 7 13.20 11.00 -14.71
C LEU A 7 12.89 10.33 -16.04
N SER A 8 13.79 9.47 -16.52
CA SER A 8 13.46 8.59 -17.64
C SER A 8 12.43 7.55 -17.22
N ALA A 9 11.70 6.97 -18.16
CA ALA A 9 10.77 5.88 -17.87
C ALA A 9 11.48 4.66 -17.26
N LEU A 10 12.73 4.40 -17.66
CA LEU A 10 13.56 3.32 -17.12
C LEU A 10 13.94 3.59 -15.66
N ASP A 11 14.38 4.82 -15.34
CA ASP A 11 14.74 5.18 -13.96
C ASP A 11 13.52 5.13 -13.04
N LEU A 12 12.38 5.64 -13.49
CA LEU A 12 11.14 5.56 -12.72
C LEU A 12 10.73 4.10 -12.45
N GLY A 13 10.82 3.23 -13.48
CA GLY A 13 10.56 1.80 -13.32
C GLY A 13 11.51 1.15 -12.32
N ALA A 14 12.81 1.44 -12.41
CA ALA A 14 13.81 0.91 -11.49
C ALA A 14 13.58 1.35 -10.04
N LEU A 15 13.30 2.63 -9.82
CA LEU A 15 13.04 3.19 -8.49
C LEU A 15 11.75 2.63 -7.87
N LEU A 16 10.68 2.47 -8.67
CA LEU A 16 9.43 1.86 -8.21
C LEU A 16 9.64 0.40 -7.80
N CYS A 17 10.35 -0.39 -8.62
CA CYS A 17 10.69 -1.78 -8.28
C CYS A 17 11.55 -1.86 -7.01
N SER A 18 12.57 -1.00 -6.89
CA SER A 18 13.42 -0.93 -5.71
C SER A 18 12.61 -0.64 -4.45
N ARG A 19 11.66 0.31 -4.51
CA ARG A 19 10.77 0.63 -3.39
C ARG A 19 9.86 -0.53 -3.01
N ILE A 20 9.28 -1.23 -3.98
CA ILE A 20 8.43 -2.40 -3.72
C ILE A 20 9.23 -3.51 -3.06
N CYS A 21 10.44 -3.82 -3.58
CA CYS A 21 11.32 -4.82 -2.98
C CYS A 21 11.69 -4.44 -1.54
N HIS A 22 12.09 -3.19 -1.30
CA HIS A 22 12.41 -2.68 0.03
C HIS A 22 11.28 -2.93 1.03
N ASP A 23 10.05 -2.58 0.66
CA ASP A 23 8.91 -2.68 1.57
C ASP A 23 8.49 -4.13 1.87
N ILE A 24 8.86 -5.09 1.01
CA ILE A 24 8.47 -6.51 1.12
C ILE A 24 9.57 -7.37 1.74
N ILE A 25 10.85 -6.99 1.58
CA ILE A 25 11.98 -7.78 2.09
C ILE A 25 11.87 -8.03 3.60
N SER A 26 11.48 -7.02 4.38
CA SER A 26 11.38 -7.15 5.84
C SER A 26 10.35 -8.22 6.28
N PRO A 27 9.08 -8.17 5.86
CA PRO A 27 8.13 -9.22 6.25
C PRO A 27 8.48 -10.60 5.66
N VAL A 28 9.10 -10.68 4.47
CA VAL A 28 9.57 -11.97 3.95
C VAL A 28 10.71 -12.55 4.80
N GLY A 29 11.67 -11.72 5.21
CA GLY A 29 12.74 -12.13 6.12
C GLY A 29 12.20 -12.61 7.47
N ALA A 30 11.20 -11.94 8.01
CA ALA A 30 10.57 -12.34 9.27
C ALA A 30 9.84 -13.70 9.18
N ILE A 31 9.29 -14.06 8.01
CA ILE A 31 8.74 -15.41 7.78
C ILE A 31 9.85 -16.46 7.87
N ASN A 32 10.98 -16.24 7.21
CA ASN A 32 12.11 -17.18 7.25
C ASN A 32 12.66 -17.35 8.68
N ASN A 33 12.84 -16.25 9.41
CA ASN A 33 13.27 -16.31 10.81
C ASN A 33 12.29 -17.11 11.68
N GLY A 34 10.98 -16.97 11.44
CA GLY A 34 9.98 -17.78 12.14
C GLY A 34 10.05 -19.26 11.78
N LEU A 35 10.40 -19.61 10.54
CA LEU A 35 10.61 -21.01 10.15
C LEU A 35 11.86 -21.59 10.84
N GLU A 36 12.95 -20.84 10.92
CA GLU A 36 14.17 -21.25 11.64
C GLU A 36 13.87 -21.52 13.13
N LEU A 37 13.09 -20.66 13.78
CA LEU A 37 12.68 -20.87 15.18
C LEU A 37 11.81 -22.12 15.38
N LEU A 38 10.99 -22.50 14.40
CA LEU A 38 10.22 -23.75 14.45
C LEU A 38 11.12 -24.98 14.33
N GLU A 39 12.20 -24.89 13.56
CA GLU A 39 13.18 -25.97 13.41
C GLU A 39 14.02 -26.16 14.68
N GLU A 40 14.38 -25.06 15.36
CA GLU A 40 15.09 -25.10 16.64
C GLU A 40 14.21 -25.63 17.79
N GLY A 41 12.91 -25.35 17.74
CA GLY A 41 11.91 -25.77 18.72
C GLY A 41 11.96 -25.00 20.04
N GLY A 42 10.86 -25.09 20.80
CA GLY A 42 10.76 -24.46 22.13
C GLY A 42 10.18 -23.04 22.12
N ALA A 43 9.85 -22.50 20.95
CA ALA A 43 9.17 -21.22 20.76
C ALA A 43 8.08 -21.31 19.66
N ASP A 44 7.48 -22.49 19.46
CA ASP A 44 6.66 -22.80 18.29
C ASP A 44 5.44 -21.87 18.13
N GLU A 45 4.80 -21.48 19.24
CA GLU A 45 3.66 -20.56 19.22
C GLU A 45 4.06 -19.16 18.75
N ASP A 46 5.16 -18.62 19.30
CA ASP A 46 5.69 -17.29 18.94
C ASP A 46 6.20 -17.28 17.50
N ALA A 47 6.88 -18.34 17.08
CA ALA A 47 7.37 -18.53 15.73
C ALA A 47 6.21 -18.57 14.71
N MET A 48 5.15 -19.32 15.02
CA MET A 48 3.95 -19.38 14.19
C MET A 48 3.20 -18.03 14.15
N ALA A 49 3.16 -17.28 15.26
CA ALA A 49 2.59 -15.95 15.31
C ALA A 49 3.39 -14.95 14.44
N LEU A 50 4.72 -15.02 14.48
CA LEU A 50 5.62 -14.23 13.64
C LEU A 50 5.39 -14.52 12.16
N ILE A 51 5.32 -15.78 11.75
CA ILE A 51 5.04 -16.19 10.36
C ILE A 51 3.70 -15.63 9.90
N LYS A 52 2.63 -15.84 10.67
CA LYS A 52 1.27 -15.41 10.29
C LYS A 52 1.17 -13.89 10.14
N SER A 53 1.68 -13.14 11.11
CA SER A 53 1.67 -11.68 11.07
C SER A 53 2.50 -11.13 9.91
N SER A 54 3.67 -11.70 9.67
CA SER A 54 4.57 -11.29 8.58
C SER A 54 4.02 -11.63 7.20
N ALA A 55 3.42 -12.80 7.02
CA ALA A 55 2.73 -13.20 5.79
C ALA A 55 1.54 -12.28 5.47
N ARG A 56 0.76 -11.91 6.49
CA ARG A 56 -0.33 -10.93 6.34
C ARG A 56 0.19 -9.56 5.93
N ASN A 57 1.27 -9.09 6.56
CA ASN A 57 1.90 -7.81 6.24
C ASN A 57 2.43 -7.78 4.80
N ALA A 58 3.17 -8.81 4.38
CA ALA A 58 3.65 -8.95 3.00
C ALA A 58 2.50 -8.94 1.98
N SER A 59 1.43 -9.69 2.25
CA SER A 59 0.24 -9.74 1.39
C SER A 59 -0.45 -8.37 1.28
N ALA A 60 -0.65 -7.68 2.40
CA ALA A 60 -1.24 -6.34 2.42
C ALA A 60 -0.42 -5.32 1.61
N ARG A 61 0.92 -5.34 1.77
CA ARG A 61 1.84 -4.49 0.99
C ARG A 61 1.77 -4.77 -0.50
N LEU A 62 1.78 -6.04 -0.89
CA LEU A 62 1.67 -6.47 -2.29
C LEU A 62 0.34 -6.05 -2.92
N GLN A 63 -0.78 -6.26 -2.22
CA GLN A 63 -2.10 -5.88 -2.71
C GLN A 63 -2.26 -4.36 -2.86
N PHE A 64 -1.72 -3.60 -1.90
CA PHE A 64 -1.67 -2.14 -2.00
C PHE A 64 -0.83 -1.69 -3.20
N ALA A 65 0.41 -2.19 -3.33
CA ALA A 65 1.34 -1.87 -4.42
C ALA A 65 0.74 -2.20 -5.80
N ARG A 66 0.00 -3.31 -5.91
CA ARG A 66 -0.68 -3.73 -7.14
C ARG A 66 -1.64 -2.67 -7.66
N ILE A 67 -2.38 -1.99 -6.77
CA ILE A 67 -3.30 -0.91 -7.18
C ILE A 67 -2.56 0.43 -7.28
N ALA A 68 -1.75 0.78 -6.28
CA ALA A 68 -1.09 2.08 -6.18
C ALA A 68 -0.03 2.32 -7.28
N PHE A 69 0.70 1.27 -7.68
CA PHE A 69 1.80 1.35 -8.64
C PHE A 69 1.53 0.55 -9.92
N GLY A 70 0.82 -0.56 -9.82
CA GLY A 70 0.59 -1.49 -10.93
C GLY A 70 -0.21 -0.94 -12.11
N ALA A 71 -0.20 -1.70 -13.21
CA ALA A 71 -0.92 -1.37 -14.42
C ALA A 71 -2.39 -1.77 -14.31
N ALA A 72 -3.28 -0.81 -14.09
CA ALA A 72 -4.73 -1.02 -14.24
C ALA A 72 -5.12 -0.81 -15.72
N GLY A 73 -4.89 -1.83 -16.54
CA GLY A 73 -5.37 -1.94 -17.94
C GLY A 73 -5.07 -0.73 -18.87
N SER A 74 -5.84 -0.64 -19.96
CA SER A 74 -5.70 0.35 -21.03
C SER A 74 -6.22 1.76 -20.65
N ALA A 75 -6.20 2.71 -21.59
CA ALA A 75 -6.80 4.02 -21.40
C ALA A 75 -8.33 3.90 -21.16
N GLY A 76 -8.87 4.71 -20.24
CA GLY A 76 -10.30 4.68 -19.89
C GLY A 76 -10.67 3.72 -18.75
N VAL A 77 -9.74 2.89 -18.26
CA VAL A 77 -9.99 2.02 -17.11
C VAL A 77 -10.26 2.85 -15.85
N GLN A 78 -11.36 2.52 -15.19
CA GLN A 78 -11.74 3.03 -13.89
C GLN A 78 -11.39 2.01 -12.80
N ILE A 79 -11.11 2.51 -11.60
CA ILE A 79 -10.89 1.71 -10.40
C ILE A 79 -11.99 2.05 -9.41
N ASP A 80 -12.54 1.02 -8.77
CA ASP A 80 -13.53 1.14 -7.71
C ASP A 80 -12.85 1.67 -6.43
N THR A 81 -13.37 2.75 -5.86
CA THR A 81 -12.82 3.31 -4.61
C THR A 81 -13.02 2.37 -3.42
N GLY A 82 -13.94 1.41 -3.49
CA GLY A 82 -14.09 0.34 -2.50
C GLY A 82 -12.89 -0.62 -2.50
N ASP A 83 -12.34 -0.96 -3.67
CA ASP A 83 -11.11 -1.78 -3.75
C ASP A 83 -9.91 -1.01 -3.19
N ALA A 84 -9.83 0.30 -3.48
CA ALA A 84 -8.81 1.18 -2.93
C ALA A 84 -8.91 1.28 -1.39
N GLN A 85 -10.12 1.49 -0.86
CA GLN A 85 -10.38 1.50 0.58
C GLN A 85 -9.98 0.17 1.23
N HIS A 86 -10.33 -0.96 0.61
CA HIS A 86 -10.00 -2.28 1.13
C HIS A 86 -8.49 -2.48 1.27
N VAL A 87 -7.72 -2.25 0.21
CA VAL A 87 -6.26 -2.44 0.26
C VAL A 87 -5.57 -1.42 1.17
N ALA A 88 -6.08 -0.18 1.24
CA ALA A 88 -5.59 0.82 2.19
C ALA A 88 -5.85 0.38 3.63
N THR A 89 -7.05 -0.14 3.93
CA THR A 89 -7.42 -0.60 5.27
C THR A 89 -6.54 -1.76 5.72
N GLU A 90 -6.31 -2.77 4.87
CA GLU A 90 -5.41 -3.88 5.21
C GLU A 90 -3.95 -3.43 5.33
N TYR A 91 -3.50 -2.48 4.52
CA TYR A 91 -2.15 -1.90 4.65
C TYR A 91 -1.96 -1.23 6.01
N PHE A 92 -2.89 -0.33 6.40
CA PHE A 92 -2.77 0.45 7.63
C PHE A 92 -2.99 -0.35 8.92
N LYS A 93 -3.55 -1.56 8.87
CA LYS A 93 -3.53 -2.49 10.03
C LYS A 93 -2.12 -2.86 10.49
N ASN A 94 -1.11 -2.66 9.64
CA ASN A 94 0.30 -2.94 9.93
C ASN A 94 1.14 -1.66 10.07
N GLU A 95 0.50 -0.50 10.12
CA GLU A 95 1.14 0.82 10.28
C GLU A 95 0.73 1.45 11.61
N LYS A 96 1.46 2.48 12.05
CA LYS A 96 1.18 3.15 13.33
C LYS A 96 -0.10 3.99 13.33
N PRO A 97 -0.44 4.75 12.26
CA PRO A 97 -1.64 5.58 12.27
C PRO A 97 -2.93 4.78 12.11
N GLU A 98 -3.98 5.20 12.79
CA GLU A 98 -5.34 4.69 12.58
C GLU A 98 -5.93 5.31 11.31
N LEU A 99 -6.33 4.48 10.35
CA LEU A 99 -6.97 4.92 9.10
C LEU A 99 -8.49 4.94 9.24
N THR A 100 -9.10 6.08 8.93
CA THR A 100 -10.55 6.20 8.72
C THR A 100 -10.84 6.60 7.27
N TRP A 101 -12.00 6.17 6.76
CA TRP A 101 -12.39 6.40 5.37
C TRP A 101 -13.86 6.77 5.28
N GLU A 102 -14.13 7.93 4.68
CA GLU A 102 -15.46 8.49 4.49
C GLU A 102 -15.64 8.91 3.02
N GLY A 103 -16.83 8.66 2.49
CA GLY A 103 -17.22 9.04 1.13
C GLY A 103 -17.85 7.89 0.34
N ALA A 104 -18.58 8.23 -0.72
CA ALA A 104 -19.30 7.26 -1.52
C ALA A 104 -18.35 6.34 -2.31
N ARG A 105 -18.70 5.06 -2.41
CA ARG A 105 -18.06 4.11 -3.32
C ARG A 105 -18.40 4.48 -4.75
N VAL A 106 -17.39 4.75 -5.56
CA VAL A 106 -17.54 5.21 -6.95
C VAL A 106 -16.43 4.65 -7.84
N LEU A 107 -16.68 4.63 -9.15
CA LEU A 107 -15.66 4.33 -10.15
C LEU A 107 -14.95 5.62 -10.56
N LEU A 108 -13.63 5.67 -10.38
CA LEU A 108 -12.82 6.84 -10.77
C LEU A 108 -11.75 6.46 -11.79
N PRO A 109 -11.32 7.40 -12.67
CA PRO A 109 -10.18 7.17 -13.54
C PRO A 109 -8.97 6.66 -12.76
N LYS A 110 -8.31 5.60 -13.25
CA LYS A 110 -7.25 4.89 -12.54
C LYS A 110 -6.19 5.80 -11.90
N ASN A 111 -5.74 6.84 -12.59
CA ASN A 111 -4.69 7.73 -12.09
C ASN A 111 -5.16 8.57 -10.88
N LYS A 112 -6.45 8.88 -10.75
CA LYS A 112 -6.98 9.55 -9.56
C LYS A 112 -6.94 8.63 -8.34
N VAL A 113 -7.30 7.36 -8.51
CA VAL A 113 -7.22 6.36 -7.42
C VAL A 113 -5.77 6.05 -7.06
N LYS A 114 -4.88 5.92 -8.04
CA LYS A 114 -3.43 5.77 -7.81
C LYS A 114 -2.85 6.96 -7.05
N LEU A 115 -3.24 8.18 -7.43
CA LEU A 115 -2.85 9.41 -6.71
C LEU A 115 -3.32 9.35 -5.25
N LEU A 116 -4.59 9.04 -5.01
CA LEU A 116 -5.14 8.91 -3.66
C LEU A 116 -4.33 7.92 -2.80
N LEU A 117 -4.07 6.71 -3.30
CA LEU A 117 -3.28 5.72 -2.57
C LEU A 117 -1.85 6.21 -2.30
N ASN A 118 -1.22 6.88 -3.26
CA ASN A 118 0.12 7.45 -3.05
C ASN A 118 0.11 8.57 -2.01
N LEU A 119 -0.93 9.40 -1.95
CA LEU A 119 -1.09 10.41 -0.90
C LEU A 119 -1.16 9.78 0.50
N LEU A 120 -1.73 8.57 0.64
CA LEU A 120 -1.69 7.86 1.92
C LEU A 120 -0.27 7.51 2.36
N LEU A 121 0.60 7.11 1.43
CA LEU A 121 2.01 6.83 1.75
C LEU A 121 2.74 8.09 2.20
N ILE A 122 2.48 9.23 1.56
CA ILE A 122 3.03 10.53 1.95
C ILE A 122 2.51 10.94 3.33
N SER A 123 1.20 10.82 3.57
CA SER A 123 0.58 11.11 4.85
C SER A 123 1.11 10.24 5.98
N ASN A 124 1.29 8.92 5.75
CA ASN A 124 1.89 8.02 6.73
C ASN A 124 3.33 8.45 7.10
N ALA A 125 4.14 8.82 6.09
CA ALA A 125 5.49 9.30 6.29
C ALA A 125 5.55 10.65 7.05
N ALA A 126 4.49 11.47 6.98
CA ALA A 126 4.42 12.75 7.66
C ALA A 126 4.18 12.63 9.19
N ILE A 127 3.70 11.48 9.68
CA ILE A 127 3.41 11.24 11.11
C ILE A 127 4.16 9.99 11.64
N PRO A 128 5.51 10.03 11.74
CA PRO A 128 6.34 8.85 12.04
C PRO A 128 6.10 8.24 13.44
N ARG A 129 5.43 8.99 14.33
CA ARG A 129 5.06 8.56 15.68
C ARG A 129 3.62 8.01 15.77
N GLY A 130 2.91 7.88 14.66
CA GLY A 130 1.50 7.49 14.63
C GLY A 130 0.57 8.69 14.81
N GLY A 131 -0.71 8.39 15.05
CA GLY A 131 -1.80 9.36 15.11
C GLY A 131 -3.01 8.85 14.32
N SER A 132 -3.79 9.76 13.75
CA SER A 132 -4.95 9.44 12.91
C SER A 132 -4.74 9.93 11.48
N LEU A 133 -5.09 9.10 10.50
CA LEU A 133 -5.16 9.46 9.09
C LEU A 133 -6.62 9.29 8.63
N ALA A 134 -7.24 10.37 8.18
CA ALA A 134 -8.62 10.35 7.69
C ALA A 134 -8.66 10.63 6.18
N VAL A 135 -9.33 9.74 5.44
CA VAL A 135 -9.64 9.92 4.01
C VAL A 135 -11.07 10.40 3.89
N ARG A 136 -11.27 11.50 3.16
CA ARG A 136 -12.60 11.99 2.77
C ARG A 136 -12.65 12.14 1.26
N LEU A 137 -13.54 11.38 0.62
CA LEU A 137 -13.82 11.52 -0.81
C LEU A 137 -14.97 12.51 -1.00
N GLU A 138 -14.63 13.70 -1.44
CA GLU A 138 -15.58 14.78 -1.74
C GLU A 138 -15.79 14.91 -3.25
N ASN A 139 -16.98 15.38 -3.65
CA ASN A 139 -17.33 15.65 -5.06
C ASN A 139 -17.08 14.45 -5.99
N SER A 140 -17.56 13.27 -5.57
CA SER A 140 -17.43 12.01 -6.31
C SER A 140 -18.24 11.94 -7.61
N ASP A 141 -18.94 13.03 -7.98
CA ASP A 141 -19.73 13.12 -9.20
C ASP A 141 -18.83 13.07 -10.43
N THR A 142 -18.94 11.96 -11.16
CA THR A 142 -18.29 11.73 -12.45
C THR A 142 -19.03 12.42 -13.59
N ASN A 143 -19.37 13.70 -13.45
CA ASN A 143 -19.88 14.44 -14.61
C ASN A 143 -18.67 14.81 -15.48
N PRO A 144 -18.56 14.28 -16.72
CA PRO A 144 -17.48 14.65 -17.62
C PRO A 144 -17.62 16.15 -17.91
N ARG A 145 -16.61 16.94 -17.54
CA ARG A 145 -16.39 18.24 -18.16
C ARG A 145 -15.50 18.04 -19.38
#